data_AF-A0A4Q3XQX9-F1
#
_entry.id   AF-A0A4Q3XQX9-F1
#
_cell.length_a   1.000
_cell.length_b   1.000
_cell.length_c   1.000
_cell.angle_alpha   90.00
_cell.angle_beta   90.00
_cell.angle_gamma   90.00
#
_symmetry.space_group_name_H-M   'P 1'
#
loop_
_entity.id
_entity.type
_entity.pdbx_description
1 polymer ?
#
loop_
_entity_poly.entity_id
_entity_poly.type
_entity_poly.pdbx_seq_one_letter_code
_entity_poly.pdbx_strand_id
1 'polypeptide(L)'
;ALRSGAGAGRIRGPRFRLWADRWIGRRAVPPSPRHGRPGRRSLRVEWWGRRPPSGGGGYRAALRPTGVPTDDLRSGRGSSGVASVRGKSVKPDIPIQPLGLRVRHKEGEGAYSLALRLAHRLGYSRFSHFAARVGLPKEPGMVAAEVGRVSALSGVPLERLEQGTIARDGDYRRFGLAKVARRLVRQRSRICPECLAEDRAQPAPGERAEDACYLREHWRFIFIQGCERHGRELLSHCPGCTEQLRFEDCPFWRCPCGMDLTGVATPRLSSAQEEFLEWALGRLGVGPSTNLLVDLAEVDLGASLDLLRCLGLSAMGGRDRAAVPSTPPVDGLPAVLIAGFDALSDLPRSFERFLDGIAVLEDDRQLGAIGIYGKRFVDWFRRSKAMPVILNPIFEAHLAERNRHIRYKDRTGWLPPQSLRRERRLERLTPEQHGRLEGAVGWPPGGERPRRTDVVAALRPTGEILVGRLAADRLNLYLKTFDALVK
;
A
#
# COMPACT_ATOMS: atom_id res chain seq x y z
N ALA A 1 -4.39 7.68 -66.65
CA ALA A 1 -3.77 6.45 -67.18
C ALA A 1 -2.81 5.87 -66.15
N LEU A 2 -2.62 4.54 -66.15
CA LEU A 2 -1.83 3.78 -65.17
C LEU A 2 -0.31 3.98 -65.33
N ARG A 3 0.41 3.97 -64.20
CA ARG A 3 1.67 3.23 -63.90
C ARG A 3 2.24 3.77 -62.57
N SER A 4 2.14 3.07 -61.44
CA SER A 4 2.87 1.85 -61.03
C SER A 4 4.38 2.06 -60.87
N GLY A 5 4.84 2.23 -59.63
CA GLY A 5 6.25 2.27 -59.24
C GLY A 5 6.39 1.79 -57.80
N ALA A 6 6.50 0.47 -57.61
CA ALA A 6 6.62 -0.14 -56.29
C ALA A 6 8.06 -0.06 -55.77
N GLY A 7 8.27 0.62 -54.64
CA GLY A 7 9.55 0.68 -53.92
C GLY A 7 9.41 0.07 -52.52
N ALA A 8 10.06 -1.07 -52.29
CA ALA A 8 9.98 -1.79 -51.02
C ALA A 8 10.81 -1.09 -49.91
N GLY A 9 10.21 -0.11 -49.23
CA GLY A 9 10.78 0.53 -48.05
C GLY A 9 10.51 -0.25 -46.76
N ARG A 10 11.56 -0.70 -46.07
CA ARG A 10 11.43 -1.36 -44.75
C ARG A 10 10.82 -0.39 -43.73
N ILE A 11 9.58 -0.65 -43.29
CA ILE A 11 8.95 0.09 -42.19
C ILE A 11 9.68 -0.26 -40.89
N ARG A 12 10.58 0.61 -40.44
CA ARG A 12 11.08 0.60 -39.06
C ARG A 12 9.99 1.19 -38.17
N GLY A 13 9.38 0.35 -37.33
CA GLY A 13 8.42 0.79 -36.33
C GLY A 13 9.01 1.84 -35.37
N PRO A 14 8.18 2.72 -34.78
CA PRO A 14 8.66 3.81 -33.94
C PRO A 14 9.32 3.27 -32.66
N ARG A 15 10.61 3.58 -32.48
CA ARG A 15 11.27 3.42 -31.18
C ARG A 15 10.64 4.39 -30.18
N PHE A 16 9.85 3.87 -29.24
CA PHE A 16 9.43 4.62 -28.06
C PHE A 16 10.66 5.07 -27.26
N ARG A 17 11.05 6.35 -27.39
CA ARG A 17 11.91 7.01 -26.42
C ARG A 17 11.03 7.44 -25.25
N LEU A 18 11.15 6.73 -24.14
CA LEU A 18 10.54 7.12 -22.86
C LEU A 18 11.00 8.52 -22.45
N TRP A 19 10.03 9.37 -22.12
CA TRP A 19 10.28 10.68 -21.52
C TRP A 19 10.74 10.53 -20.07
N ALA A 20 12.05 10.65 -19.82
CA ALA A 20 12.60 10.75 -18.46
C ALA A 20 12.87 12.20 -18.01
N ASP A 21 13.13 13.12 -18.94
CA ASP A 21 13.69 14.46 -18.66
C ASP A 21 12.63 15.55 -18.42
N ARG A 22 11.63 15.30 -17.56
CA ARG A 22 10.66 16.36 -17.18
C ARG A 22 10.28 16.45 -15.70
N TRP A 23 11.09 15.87 -14.82
CA TRP A 23 10.93 15.98 -13.35
C TRP A 23 11.90 16.95 -12.66
N ILE A 24 12.54 17.86 -13.41
CA ILE A 24 13.10 19.10 -12.87
C ILE A 24 12.63 20.25 -13.77
N GLY A 25 11.73 21.09 -13.26
CA GLY A 25 11.13 22.17 -14.05
C GLY A 25 10.42 23.20 -13.17
N ARG A 26 11.19 24.15 -12.61
CA ARG A 26 10.61 25.39 -12.08
C ARG A 26 9.92 26.11 -13.24
N ARG A 27 8.58 26.16 -13.24
CA ARG A 27 7.86 27.04 -14.16
C ARG A 27 8.11 28.49 -13.75
N ALA A 28 8.79 29.24 -14.61
CA ALA A 28 8.78 30.70 -14.52
C ALA A 28 7.34 31.18 -14.74
N VAL A 29 6.83 32.00 -13.81
CA VAL A 29 5.52 32.64 -13.93
C VAL A 29 5.69 33.89 -14.80
N PRO A 30 4.90 34.09 -15.87
CA PRO A 30 4.94 35.33 -16.63
C PRO A 30 4.42 36.49 -15.77
N PRO A 31 4.99 37.71 -15.87
CA PRO A 31 4.52 38.84 -15.07
C PRO A 31 3.13 39.29 -15.53
N SER A 32 2.14 39.23 -14.63
CA SER A 32 0.82 39.83 -14.88
C SER A 32 0.90 41.35 -15.06
N PRO A 33 0.05 41.94 -15.92
CA PRO A 33 0.05 43.38 -16.17
C PRO A 33 -0.35 44.17 -14.91
N ARG A 34 0.36 45.28 -14.67
CA ARG A 34 0.09 46.19 -13.56
C ARG A 34 -1.16 47.03 -13.84
N HIS A 35 -2.30 46.65 -13.27
CA HIS A 35 -3.39 47.60 -13.06
C HIS A 35 -3.15 48.41 -11.78
N GLY A 36 -3.13 49.74 -11.90
CA GLY A 36 -2.88 50.64 -10.79
C GLY A 36 -4.00 50.63 -9.76
N ARG A 37 -3.63 50.89 -8.49
CA ARG A 37 -4.56 51.32 -7.43
C ARG A 37 -4.08 52.64 -6.85
N PRO A 38 -4.97 53.61 -6.60
CA PRO A 38 -4.61 54.87 -5.95
C PRO A 38 -4.32 54.64 -4.45
N GLY A 39 -3.58 55.59 -3.86
CA GLY A 39 -2.90 55.39 -2.59
C GLY A 39 -3.79 55.26 -1.35
N ARG A 40 -3.23 54.59 -0.33
CA ARG A 40 -3.64 54.77 1.07
C ARG A 40 -2.42 55.07 1.94
N ARG A 41 -2.60 55.99 2.88
CA ARG A 41 -1.55 56.57 3.74
C ARG A 41 -0.98 55.50 4.68
N SER A 42 0.34 55.44 4.79
CA SER A 42 1.05 54.63 5.79
C SER A 42 1.20 55.43 7.09
N LEU A 43 0.56 54.97 8.17
CA LEU A 43 0.93 55.38 9.53
C LEU A 43 2.17 54.58 9.96
N ARG A 44 3.27 55.27 10.28
CA ARG A 44 4.40 54.67 11.00
C ARG A 44 3.98 54.44 12.46
N VAL A 45 4.34 53.28 12.99
CA VAL A 45 4.47 53.06 14.44
C VAL A 45 5.88 52.51 14.64
N GLU A 46 6.72 53.28 15.32
CA GLU A 46 8.07 52.86 15.68
C GLU A 46 8.04 52.07 16.99
N TRP A 47 8.83 51.00 17.08
CA TRP A 47 9.07 50.26 18.32
C TRP A 47 10.57 50.09 18.53
N TRP A 48 11.04 50.59 19.67
CA TRP A 48 12.42 50.43 20.13
C TRP A 48 12.54 49.16 20.99
N GLY A 49 13.62 48.39 20.79
CA GLY A 49 13.91 47.19 21.60
C GLY A 49 15.40 46.83 21.53
N ARG A 50 16.14 47.12 22.60
CA ARG A 50 17.60 46.91 22.69
C ARG A 50 17.96 45.42 22.84
N ARG A 51 19.10 45.00 22.29
CA ARG A 51 19.79 43.75 22.63
C ARG A 51 20.98 44.04 23.57
N PRO A 52 21.28 43.16 24.55
CA PRO A 52 22.60 43.07 25.18
C PRO A 52 23.49 41.98 24.51
N PRO A 53 24.83 42.04 24.62
CA PRO A 53 25.75 41.06 24.05
C PRO A 53 26.45 40.14 25.08
N SER A 54 26.83 38.94 24.63
CA SER A 54 27.88 38.06 25.16
C SER A 54 28.27 37.09 24.02
N GLY A 55 29.52 36.67 23.79
CA GLY A 55 30.68 36.49 24.68
C GLY A 55 30.66 35.07 25.26
N GLY A 56 31.65 34.18 25.08
CA GLY A 56 32.94 34.25 24.38
C GLY A 56 33.97 33.36 25.09
N GLY A 57 34.48 32.31 24.43
CA GLY A 57 35.45 31.34 25.00
C GLY A 57 34.81 30.20 25.83
N GLY A 58 35.44 29.04 26.02
CA GLY A 58 36.72 28.55 25.49
C GLY A 58 36.96 27.07 25.83
N TYR A 59 37.84 26.38 25.08
CA TYR A 59 38.21 24.97 25.33
C TYR A 59 39.16 24.81 26.53
N ARG A 60 38.99 23.74 27.32
CA ARG A 60 40.09 23.07 28.06
C ARG A 60 39.79 21.58 28.27
N ALA A 61 40.85 20.79 28.43
CA ALA A 61 40.83 19.33 28.46
C ALA A 61 41.55 18.77 29.70
N ALA A 62 41.56 17.43 29.81
CA ALA A 62 42.26 16.61 30.82
C ALA A 62 41.59 16.59 32.23
N LEU A 63 41.72 15.55 33.06
CA LEU A 63 42.65 14.40 33.10
C LEU A 63 41.94 13.05 33.41
N ARG A 64 42.62 11.94 33.14
CA ARG A 64 42.36 10.61 33.76
C ARG A 64 43.03 10.54 35.14
N PRO A 65 42.67 9.54 35.97
CA PRO A 65 43.70 8.58 36.36
C PRO A 65 43.31 7.11 36.19
N THR A 66 44.32 6.25 36.36
CA THR A 66 44.37 4.79 36.11
C THR A 66 44.30 3.96 37.39
N GLY A 67 43.80 2.71 37.32
CA GLY A 67 43.93 1.73 38.42
C GLY A 67 43.07 0.47 38.21
N VAL A 68 43.69 -0.72 38.29
CA VAL A 68 43.21 -2.11 38.01
C VAL A 68 43.92 -3.03 39.04
N PRO A 69 43.52 -4.29 39.38
CA PRO A 69 42.40 -5.17 38.95
C PRO A 69 41.33 -5.33 40.08
N THR A 70 40.56 -6.40 40.36
CA THR A 70 40.54 -7.84 39.95
C THR A 70 39.14 -8.50 40.12
N ASP A 71 39.08 -9.81 39.90
CA ASP A 71 38.00 -10.82 40.11
C ASP A 71 37.33 -10.75 41.51
N ASP A 72 36.08 -11.21 41.76
CA ASP A 72 35.51 -12.49 41.33
C ASP A 72 33.98 -12.62 41.60
N LEU A 73 33.36 -13.69 41.07
CA LEU A 73 32.11 -14.37 41.52
C LEU A 73 30.73 -13.64 41.68
N ARG A 74 29.80 -14.11 40.84
CA ARG A 74 28.41 -14.57 41.14
C ARG A 74 27.27 -13.61 41.52
N SER A 75 26.10 -14.09 41.05
CA SER A 75 24.72 -13.86 41.50
C SER A 75 24.00 -12.64 40.88
N GLY A 76 22.83 -12.91 40.31
CA GLY A 76 22.04 -11.92 39.60
C GLY A 76 20.87 -11.38 40.44
N ARG A 77 20.46 -10.15 40.14
CA ARG A 77 19.11 -9.64 40.40
C ARG A 77 18.66 -8.85 39.18
N GLY A 78 17.59 -9.32 38.53
CA GLY A 78 16.97 -8.60 37.43
C GLY A 78 16.26 -7.35 37.96
N SER A 79 16.77 -6.17 37.63
CA SER A 79 16.08 -4.90 37.90
C SER A 79 15.01 -4.67 36.83
N SER A 80 13.76 -4.98 37.16
CA SER A 80 12.58 -4.63 36.36
C SER A 80 12.37 -3.12 36.34
N GLY A 81 12.98 -2.46 35.35
CA GLY A 81 12.79 -1.03 35.09
C GLY A 81 11.38 -0.72 34.59
N VAL A 82 10.42 -0.59 35.53
CA VAL A 82 9.05 -0.15 35.21
C VAL A 82 9.09 1.31 34.80
N ALA A 83 9.05 1.57 33.49
CA ALA A 83 8.93 2.91 32.96
C ALA A 83 7.61 3.54 33.44
N SER A 84 7.69 4.55 34.31
CA SER A 84 6.53 5.28 34.80
C SER A 84 5.87 6.07 33.67
N VAL A 85 4.87 5.44 33.03
CA VAL A 85 3.96 6.14 32.12
C VAL A 85 3.12 7.09 32.98
N ARG A 86 3.49 8.38 32.98
CA ARG A 86 2.69 9.44 33.60
C ARG A 86 1.30 9.44 32.97
N GLY A 87 0.34 8.83 33.65
CA GLY A 87 -1.06 8.84 33.26
C GLY A 87 -1.53 10.28 33.12
N LYS A 88 -1.89 10.70 31.90
CA LYS A 88 -2.54 11.99 31.69
C LYS A 88 -3.87 11.92 32.44
N SER A 89 -4.04 12.81 33.43
CA SER A 89 -5.30 12.96 34.16
C SER A 89 -6.46 13.03 33.17
N VAL A 90 -7.31 12.00 33.21
CA VAL A 90 -8.55 11.97 32.45
C VAL A 90 -9.46 12.99 33.12
N LYS A 91 -9.79 14.07 32.41
CA LYS A 91 -10.78 15.03 32.91
C LYS A 91 -12.10 14.26 33.14
N PRO A 92 -12.81 14.52 34.25
CA PRO A 92 -14.05 13.81 34.55
C PRO A 92 -15.04 13.94 33.38
N ASP A 93 -15.78 12.87 33.11
CA ASP A 93 -16.77 12.82 32.03
C ASP A 93 -17.95 13.75 32.36
N ILE A 94 -17.84 14.99 31.91
CA ILE A 94 -18.95 15.94 31.87
C ILE A 94 -20.01 15.35 30.92
N PRO A 95 -21.26 15.14 31.35
CA PRO A 95 -22.30 14.55 30.51
C PRO A 95 -22.54 15.42 29.28
N ILE A 96 -22.26 14.85 28.10
CA ILE A 96 -22.31 15.56 26.83
C ILE A 96 -23.75 15.57 26.33
N GLN A 97 -24.47 16.65 26.62
CA GLN A 97 -25.80 16.85 26.05
C GLN A 97 -25.72 17.08 24.53
N PRO A 98 -26.67 16.54 23.75
CA PRO A 98 -26.77 16.81 22.32
C PRO A 98 -26.90 18.31 22.03
N LEU A 99 -26.31 18.74 20.92
CA LEU A 99 -26.37 20.14 20.50
C LEU A 99 -27.80 20.51 20.08
N GLY A 100 -28.25 21.72 20.45
CA GLY A 100 -29.56 22.26 20.06
C GLY A 100 -29.64 22.59 18.56
N LEU A 101 -28.52 22.93 17.92
CA LEU A 101 -28.40 23.02 16.48
C LEU A 101 -27.62 21.80 15.96
N ARG A 102 -28.28 21.02 15.10
CA ARG A 102 -27.72 19.79 14.50
C ARG A 102 -27.70 19.92 12.98
N VAL A 103 -26.93 19.05 12.33
CA VAL A 103 -26.94 18.83 10.87
C VAL A 103 -27.39 17.40 10.59
N ARG A 104 -27.93 17.13 9.40
CA ARG A 104 -28.40 15.79 9.04
C ARG A 104 -27.21 14.93 8.60
N HIS A 105 -27.04 13.77 9.23
CA HIS A 105 -26.03 12.79 8.83
C HIS A 105 -26.28 12.28 7.40
N LYS A 106 -25.20 12.14 6.62
CA LYS A 106 -25.25 11.72 5.21
C LYS A 106 -24.72 10.29 5.05
N GLU A 107 -25.01 9.64 3.93
CA GLU A 107 -24.50 8.28 3.67
C GLU A 107 -23.00 8.32 3.33
N GLY A 108 -22.22 7.37 3.86
CA GLY A 108 -20.75 7.37 3.76
C GLY A 108 -20.05 8.49 4.54
N GLU A 109 -20.78 9.23 5.38
CA GLU A 109 -20.22 10.28 6.22
C GLU A 109 -19.60 9.71 7.50
N GLY A 110 -18.35 10.07 7.79
CA GLY A 110 -17.71 9.74 9.05
C GLY A 110 -17.89 10.80 10.13
N ALA A 111 -17.58 10.43 11.37
CA ALA A 111 -17.67 11.29 12.55
C ALA A 111 -16.86 12.58 12.40
N TYR A 112 -15.75 12.58 11.67
CA TYR A 112 -14.94 13.78 11.46
C TYR A 112 -15.60 14.77 10.48
N SER A 113 -16.15 14.31 9.35
CA SER A 113 -17.00 15.14 8.47
C SER A 113 -18.20 15.72 9.21
N LEU A 114 -18.92 14.88 9.98
CA LEU A 114 -20.09 15.32 10.73
C LEU A 114 -19.72 16.40 11.76
N ALA A 115 -18.60 16.22 12.47
CA ALA A 115 -18.08 17.20 13.42
C ALA A 115 -17.66 18.53 12.74
N LEU A 116 -17.16 18.50 11.50
CA LEU A 116 -16.87 19.71 10.73
C LEU A 116 -18.13 20.49 10.36
N ARG A 117 -19.19 19.79 9.94
CA ARG A 117 -20.48 20.42 9.61
C ARG A 117 -21.17 20.96 10.86
N LEU A 118 -21.11 20.26 11.99
CA LEU A 118 -21.55 20.79 13.29
C LEU A 118 -20.77 22.04 13.71
N ALA A 119 -19.44 22.07 13.51
CA ALA A 119 -18.63 23.25 13.76
C ALA A 119 -19.07 24.44 12.89
N HIS A 120 -19.26 24.22 11.59
CA HIS A 120 -19.76 25.26 10.68
C HIS A 120 -21.16 25.76 11.06
N ARG A 121 -22.09 24.83 11.35
CA ARG A 121 -23.47 25.11 11.77
C ARG A 121 -23.55 25.99 13.03
N LEU A 122 -22.60 25.81 13.95
CA LEU A 122 -22.45 26.59 15.18
C LEU A 122 -21.63 27.88 15.01
N GLY A 123 -21.26 28.26 13.79
CA GLY A 123 -20.56 29.51 13.48
C GLY A 123 -19.04 29.48 13.68
N TYR A 124 -18.42 28.31 13.85
CA TYR A 124 -16.97 28.21 13.91
C TYR A 124 -16.35 28.28 12.51
N SER A 125 -15.41 29.21 12.31
CA SER A 125 -14.59 29.33 11.09
C SER A 125 -13.40 28.35 11.05
N ARG A 126 -13.07 27.71 12.18
CA ARG A 126 -12.01 26.72 12.31
C ARG A 126 -12.45 25.56 13.19
N PHE A 127 -12.27 24.34 12.68
CA PHE A 127 -12.59 23.13 13.43
C PHE A 127 -11.85 23.03 14.76
N SER A 128 -10.58 23.45 14.79
CA SER A 128 -9.73 23.36 15.98
C SER A 128 -10.25 24.16 17.18
N HIS A 129 -11.09 25.19 16.96
CA HIS A 129 -11.76 25.95 18.02
C HIS A 129 -12.97 25.18 18.57
N PHE A 130 -13.81 24.61 17.69
CA PHE A 130 -14.92 23.74 18.07
C PHE A 130 -14.40 22.50 18.82
N ALA A 131 -13.43 21.79 18.24
CA ALA A 131 -12.82 20.60 18.78
C ALA A 131 -12.23 20.83 20.19
N ALA A 132 -11.55 21.96 20.41
CA ALA A 132 -11.05 22.32 21.74
C ALA A 132 -12.17 22.54 22.77
N ARG A 133 -13.32 23.11 22.37
CA ARG A 133 -14.48 23.33 23.25
C ARG A 133 -15.18 22.03 23.63
N VAL A 134 -15.36 21.11 22.68
CA VAL A 134 -16.09 19.85 22.93
C VAL A 134 -15.17 18.70 23.35
N GLY A 135 -13.84 18.86 23.28
CA GLY A 135 -12.87 17.82 23.64
C GLY A 135 -12.69 16.75 22.56
N LEU A 136 -12.66 17.16 21.30
CA LEU A 136 -12.30 16.32 20.14
C LEU A 136 -10.85 16.60 19.70
N PRO A 137 -10.20 15.66 18.98
CA PRO A 137 -8.88 15.89 18.39
C PRO A 137 -8.96 16.94 17.27
N LYS A 138 -7.89 17.70 17.06
CA LYS A 138 -7.78 18.62 15.91
C LYS A 138 -7.54 17.84 14.60
N GLU A 139 -6.73 16.78 14.68
CA GLU A 139 -6.31 15.95 13.55
C GLU A 139 -7.36 14.90 13.16
N PRO A 140 -7.45 14.53 11.87
CA PRO A 140 -8.46 13.61 11.37
C PRO A 140 -8.08 12.13 11.57
N GLY A 141 -9.07 11.31 11.92
CA GLY A 141 -8.90 9.89 12.26
C GLY A 141 -9.02 9.70 13.76
N MET A 142 -10.25 9.38 14.18
CA MET A 142 -10.68 9.32 15.57
C MET A 142 -10.42 7.94 16.20
N VAL A 143 -10.33 7.89 17.53
CA VAL A 143 -10.49 6.66 18.33
C VAL A 143 -11.97 6.48 18.72
N ALA A 144 -12.38 5.27 19.11
CA ALA A 144 -13.79 4.95 19.43
C ALA A 144 -14.45 5.94 20.42
N ALA A 145 -13.73 6.34 21.48
CA ALA A 145 -14.23 7.33 22.45
C ALA A 145 -14.51 8.72 21.84
N GLU A 146 -13.77 9.12 20.79
CA GLU A 146 -13.99 10.37 20.07
C GLU A 146 -15.17 10.24 19.10
N VAL A 147 -15.41 9.05 18.53
CA VAL A 147 -16.59 8.75 17.70
C VAL A 147 -17.87 8.74 18.54
N GLY A 148 -17.84 8.10 19.72
CA GLY A 148 -18.92 8.17 20.72
C GLY A 148 -19.24 9.60 21.17
N ARG A 149 -18.23 10.46 21.27
CA ARG A 149 -18.42 11.88 21.55
C ARG A 149 -19.15 12.62 20.42
N VAL A 150 -18.83 12.34 19.16
CA VAL A 150 -19.59 12.91 18.02
C VAL A 150 -21.01 12.35 17.97
N SER A 151 -21.21 11.06 18.27
CA SER A 151 -22.54 10.45 18.39
C SER A 151 -23.40 11.18 19.43
N ALA A 152 -22.90 11.39 20.66
CA ALA A 152 -23.60 12.15 21.71
C ALA A 152 -23.93 13.59 21.29
N LEU A 153 -22.97 14.33 20.70
CA LEU A 153 -23.18 15.72 20.25
C LEU A 153 -24.23 15.85 19.14
N SER A 154 -24.27 14.87 18.23
CA SER A 154 -25.13 14.89 17.03
C SER A 154 -26.49 14.19 17.23
N GLY A 155 -26.58 13.28 18.18
CA GLY A 155 -27.69 12.33 18.31
C GLY A 155 -27.73 11.26 17.20
N VAL A 156 -26.65 11.05 16.45
CA VAL A 156 -26.54 9.99 15.43
C VAL A 156 -26.08 8.70 16.11
N PRO A 157 -26.71 7.52 15.87
CA PRO A 157 -26.28 6.26 16.46
C PRO A 157 -24.79 5.96 16.23
N LEU A 158 -24.13 5.42 17.26
CA LEU A 158 -22.69 5.20 17.27
C LEU A 158 -22.25 4.29 16.12
N GLU A 159 -22.97 3.19 15.93
CA GLU A 159 -22.71 2.12 14.97
C GLU A 159 -22.68 2.69 13.53
N ARG A 160 -23.59 3.63 13.25
CA ARG A 160 -23.70 4.31 11.95
C ARG A 160 -22.51 5.23 11.69
N LEU A 161 -21.98 5.89 12.72
CA LEU A 161 -20.76 6.70 12.60
C LEU A 161 -19.51 5.84 12.50
N GLU A 162 -19.44 4.72 13.23
CA GLU A 162 -18.29 3.81 13.17
C GLU A 162 -18.12 3.16 11.80
N GLN A 163 -19.22 2.80 11.13
CA GLN A 163 -19.20 2.29 9.75
C GLN A 163 -18.56 3.30 8.78
N GLY A 164 -18.93 4.59 8.89
CA GLY A 164 -18.42 5.66 8.03
C GLY A 164 -17.06 6.23 8.44
N THR A 165 -16.45 5.83 9.56
CA THR A 165 -15.25 6.49 10.11
C THR A 165 -13.97 5.70 9.91
N ILE A 166 -12.91 6.37 9.42
CA ILE A 166 -11.55 5.80 9.45
C ILE A 166 -11.01 5.82 10.89
N ALA A 167 -11.14 4.68 11.57
CA ALA A 167 -10.72 4.48 12.96
C ALA A 167 -9.22 4.14 13.07
N ARG A 168 -8.62 4.44 14.24
CA ARG A 168 -7.24 4.03 14.57
C ARG A 168 -7.21 2.57 15.04
N ASP A 169 -6.27 1.79 14.49
CA ASP A 169 -6.04 0.38 14.85
C ASP A 169 -4.52 0.12 14.84
N GLY A 170 -3.83 0.55 15.91
CA GLY A 170 -2.37 0.53 15.99
C GLY A 170 -1.70 1.28 14.83
N ASP A 171 -0.77 0.59 14.15
CA ASP A 171 -0.08 1.06 12.94
C ASP A 171 -0.96 1.06 11.67
N TYR A 172 -2.21 0.62 11.79
CA TYR A 172 -3.19 0.53 10.73
C TYR A 172 -4.33 1.54 10.93
N ARG A 173 -5.18 1.60 9.92
CA ARG A 173 -6.46 2.29 9.93
C ARG A 173 -7.53 1.33 9.46
N ARG A 174 -8.64 1.29 10.19
CA ARG A 174 -9.80 0.45 9.88
C ARG A 174 -10.90 1.32 9.28
N PHE A 175 -11.57 0.82 8.25
CA PHE A 175 -12.74 1.44 7.64
C PHE A 175 -13.67 0.33 7.17
N GLY A 176 -14.88 0.27 7.72
CA GLY A 176 -15.69 -0.95 7.68
C GLY A 176 -14.89 -2.17 8.18
N LEU A 177 -14.79 -3.18 7.32
CA LEU A 177 -13.98 -4.39 7.51
C LEU A 177 -12.53 -4.26 7.00
N ALA A 178 -12.23 -3.26 6.16
CA ALA A 178 -10.93 -3.09 5.55
C ALA A 178 -9.89 -2.55 6.55
N LYS A 179 -8.68 -3.12 6.51
CA LYS A 179 -7.52 -2.71 7.31
C LYS A 179 -6.37 -2.33 6.39
N VAL A 180 -5.90 -1.08 6.49
CA VAL A 180 -4.80 -0.57 5.66
C VAL A 180 -3.72 0.09 6.53
N ALA A 181 -2.47 0.07 6.09
CA ALA A 181 -1.37 0.69 6.84
C ALA A 181 -1.61 2.21 7.00
N ARG A 182 -1.31 2.78 8.18
CA ARG A 182 -1.51 4.22 8.49
C ARG A 182 -0.91 5.15 7.44
N ARG A 183 0.23 4.77 6.84
CA ARG A 183 0.91 5.52 5.76
C ARG A 183 0.05 5.71 4.51
N LEU A 184 -1.01 4.92 4.33
CA LEU A 184 -1.93 4.97 3.18
C LEU A 184 -3.12 5.91 3.39
N VAL A 185 -3.21 6.61 4.53
CA VAL A 185 -4.30 7.56 4.83
C VAL A 185 -3.77 8.99 4.95
N ARG A 186 -4.27 9.88 4.08
CA ARG A 186 -3.93 11.30 4.07
C ARG A 186 -4.47 12.03 5.31
N GLN A 187 -3.68 12.99 5.78
CA GLN A 187 -4.03 13.95 6.84
C GLN A 187 -4.55 15.29 6.25
N ARG A 188 -4.83 15.32 4.95
CA ARG A 188 -5.22 16.50 4.17
C ARG A 188 -6.47 16.21 3.37
N SER A 189 -7.28 17.23 3.16
CA SER A 189 -8.58 17.07 2.53
C SER A 189 -8.44 16.86 1.03
N ARG A 190 -9.37 16.09 0.47
CA ARG A 190 -9.60 15.94 -0.95
C ARG A 190 -11.11 15.90 -1.17
N ILE A 191 -11.56 16.53 -2.23
CA ILE A 191 -12.98 16.70 -2.53
C ILE A 191 -13.26 16.46 -4.02
N CYS A 192 -14.46 15.97 -4.33
CA CYS A 192 -15.02 16.12 -5.66
C CYS A 192 -15.86 17.42 -5.69
N PRO A 193 -15.48 18.44 -6.48
CA PRO A 193 -16.27 19.65 -6.66
C PRO A 193 -17.72 19.38 -7.06
N GLU A 194 -17.94 18.44 -7.98
CA GLU A 194 -19.27 18.09 -8.49
C GLU A 194 -20.16 17.48 -7.38
N CYS A 195 -19.65 16.56 -6.55
CA CYS A 195 -20.40 16.07 -5.38
C CYS A 195 -20.82 17.20 -4.42
N LEU A 196 -19.94 18.19 -4.19
CA LEU A 196 -20.27 19.30 -3.29
C LEU A 196 -21.29 20.26 -3.91
N ALA A 197 -21.24 20.45 -5.23
CA ALA A 197 -22.27 21.20 -5.97
C ALA A 197 -23.63 20.48 -5.89
N GLU A 198 -23.66 19.17 -6.08
CA GLU A 198 -24.87 18.34 -5.98
C GLU A 198 -25.44 18.32 -4.55
N ASP A 199 -24.61 18.09 -3.53
CA ASP A 199 -25.00 18.14 -2.12
C ASP A 199 -25.68 19.48 -1.78
N ARG A 200 -25.11 20.57 -2.29
CA ARG A 200 -25.58 21.95 -2.07
C ARG A 200 -26.86 22.26 -2.85
N ALA A 201 -27.02 21.68 -4.04
CA ALA A 201 -28.21 21.83 -4.87
C ALA A 201 -29.40 20.98 -4.37
N GLN A 202 -29.13 19.91 -3.61
CA GLN A 202 -30.13 18.97 -3.11
C GLN A 202 -30.06 18.81 -1.58
N PRO A 203 -30.24 19.89 -0.79
CA PRO A 203 -30.30 19.80 0.67
C PRO A 203 -31.54 19.01 1.09
N ALA A 204 -31.45 18.32 2.23
CA ALA A 204 -32.64 17.66 2.80
C ALA A 204 -33.67 18.70 3.28
N PRO A 205 -34.97 18.36 3.37
CA PRO A 205 -35.98 19.27 3.93
C PRO A 205 -35.56 19.82 5.30
N GLY A 206 -35.53 21.15 5.43
CA GLY A 206 -35.10 21.87 6.64
C GLY A 206 -33.58 22.05 6.83
N GLU A 207 -32.75 21.49 5.95
CA GLU A 207 -31.30 21.67 5.94
C GLU A 207 -30.89 22.91 5.11
N ARG A 208 -29.85 23.64 5.52
CA ARG A 208 -29.28 24.72 4.68
C ARG A 208 -28.39 24.12 3.60
N ALA A 209 -28.35 24.75 2.43
CA ALA A 209 -27.48 24.34 1.33
C ALA A 209 -26.00 24.30 1.75
N GLU A 210 -25.54 25.25 2.57
CA GLU A 210 -24.19 25.34 3.13
C GLU A 210 -23.85 24.18 4.10
N ASP A 211 -24.87 23.69 4.82
CA ASP A 211 -24.76 22.60 5.78
C ASP A 211 -24.89 21.22 5.10
N ALA A 212 -25.39 21.15 3.85
CA ALA A 212 -25.67 19.89 3.17
C ALA A 212 -24.41 19.21 2.58
N CYS A 213 -23.39 19.98 2.19
CA CYS A 213 -22.09 19.49 1.75
C CYS A 213 -21.40 18.65 2.83
N TYR A 214 -20.86 17.48 2.46
CA TYR A 214 -20.11 16.62 3.39
C TYR A 214 -18.85 15.98 2.78
N LEU A 215 -17.92 15.56 3.64
CA LEU A 215 -16.69 14.87 3.22
C LEU A 215 -16.93 13.35 3.27
N ARG A 216 -16.60 12.68 2.17
CA ARG A 216 -16.58 11.21 2.09
C ARG A 216 -15.24 10.74 2.68
N GLU A 217 -15.26 9.91 3.72
CA GLU A 217 -14.01 9.55 4.40
C GLU A 217 -13.08 8.69 3.52
N HIS A 218 -13.61 7.86 2.61
CA HIS A 218 -12.77 7.02 1.73
C HIS A 218 -11.88 7.83 0.77
N TRP A 219 -12.25 9.07 0.44
CA TRP A 219 -11.39 10.02 -0.29
C TRP A 219 -10.09 10.40 0.45
N ARG A 220 -9.86 9.88 1.67
CA ARG A 220 -8.60 10.03 2.42
C ARG A 220 -7.56 8.96 2.10
N PHE A 221 -7.95 7.82 1.55
CA PHE A 221 -7.00 6.76 1.18
C PHE A 221 -6.17 7.19 -0.02
N ILE A 222 -4.84 7.20 0.08
CA ILE A 222 -3.93 7.75 -0.95
C ILE A 222 -4.24 7.18 -2.35
N PHE A 223 -4.54 5.89 -2.40
CA PHE A 223 -4.84 5.13 -3.62
C PHE A 223 -6.19 5.49 -4.27
N ILE A 224 -7.15 5.99 -3.50
CA ILE A 224 -8.38 6.60 -4.04
C ILE A 224 -8.00 7.97 -4.62
N GLN A 225 -7.80 8.06 -5.93
CA GLN A 225 -7.43 9.32 -6.60
C GLN A 225 -8.62 10.15 -7.06
N GLY A 226 -9.73 9.49 -7.40
CA GLY A 226 -10.88 10.11 -8.01
C GLY A 226 -12.19 9.87 -7.27
N CYS A 227 -13.24 10.48 -7.79
CA CYS A 227 -14.60 10.31 -7.33
C CYS A 227 -15.29 9.16 -8.07
N GLU A 228 -15.84 8.25 -7.28
CA GLU A 228 -16.65 7.10 -7.69
C GLU A 228 -17.90 7.45 -8.52
N ARG A 229 -18.45 8.66 -8.34
CA ARG A 229 -19.69 9.10 -8.97
C ARG A 229 -19.45 9.85 -10.28
N HIS A 230 -18.33 10.58 -10.40
CA HIS A 230 -18.09 11.51 -11.50
C HIS A 230 -16.94 11.10 -12.43
N GLY A 231 -16.15 10.08 -12.10
CA GLY A 231 -15.01 9.65 -12.93
C GLY A 231 -13.93 10.73 -13.06
N ARG A 232 -13.70 11.51 -12.00
CA ARG A 232 -12.77 12.65 -11.99
C ARG A 232 -11.78 12.63 -10.84
N GLU A 233 -10.61 13.20 -11.04
CA GLU A 233 -9.61 13.41 -10.00
C GLU A 233 -10.17 14.28 -8.85
N LEU A 234 -9.81 13.92 -7.61
CA LEU A 234 -10.17 14.68 -6.42
C LEU A 234 -9.29 15.91 -6.27
N LEU A 235 -9.92 17.08 -6.09
CA LEU A 235 -9.23 18.34 -5.84
C LEU A 235 -8.51 18.29 -4.48
N SER A 236 -7.21 18.58 -4.48
CA SER A 236 -6.33 18.55 -3.29
C SER A 236 -5.71 19.90 -2.94
N HIS A 237 -5.78 20.87 -3.84
CA HIS A 237 -5.23 22.22 -3.71
C HIS A 237 -6.25 23.22 -4.24
N CYS A 238 -6.32 24.41 -3.66
CA CYS A 238 -7.20 25.48 -4.18
C CYS A 238 -6.59 26.10 -5.45
N PRO A 239 -7.31 26.19 -6.58
CA PRO A 239 -6.76 26.79 -7.80
C PRO A 239 -6.52 28.32 -7.69
N GLY A 240 -7.16 29.00 -6.74
CA GLY A 240 -7.02 30.45 -6.54
C GLY A 240 -5.78 30.87 -5.74
N CYS A 241 -5.37 30.10 -4.73
CA CYS A 241 -4.19 30.42 -3.90
C CYS A 241 -3.11 29.33 -3.90
N THR A 242 -3.31 28.21 -4.59
CA THR A 242 -2.43 27.02 -4.66
C THR A 242 -2.18 26.27 -3.34
N GLU A 243 -2.67 26.79 -2.20
CA GLU A 243 -2.59 26.10 -0.90
C GLU A 243 -3.31 24.74 -0.92
N GLN A 244 -2.72 23.77 -0.23
CA GLN A 244 -3.30 22.44 -0.05
C GLN A 244 -4.55 22.51 0.84
N LEU A 245 -5.61 21.80 0.45
CA LEU A 245 -6.88 21.82 1.19
C LEU A 245 -6.72 21.18 2.58
N ARG A 246 -7.11 21.91 3.61
CA ARG A 246 -7.00 21.50 5.01
C ARG A 246 -8.37 21.07 5.51
N PHE A 247 -8.36 20.07 6.37
CA PHE A 247 -9.55 19.62 7.07
C PHE A 247 -10.02 20.62 8.14
N GLU A 248 -9.13 21.46 8.65
CA GLU A 248 -9.42 22.37 9.77
C GLU A 248 -10.25 23.60 9.37
N ASP A 249 -10.40 23.86 8.07
CA ASP A 249 -11.10 25.02 7.53
C ASP A 249 -12.62 24.75 7.50
N CYS A 250 -13.40 25.62 8.13
CA CYS A 250 -14.86 25.52 8.17
C CYS A 250 -15.50 26.74 7.47
N PRO A 251 -16.29 26.56 6.39
CA PRO A 251 -16.63 25.30 5.73
C PRO A 251 -15.53 24.82 4.76
N PHE A 252 -15.36 23.50 4.64
CA PHE A 252 -14.33 22.91 3.76
C PHE A 252 -14.62 23.04 2.25
N TRP A 253 -15.85 23.40 1.87
CA TRP A 253 -16.25 23.65 0.48
C TRP A 253 -15.85 25.05 -0.03
N ARG A 254 -15.32 25.93 0.84
CA ARG A 254 -14.76 27.23 0.47
C ARG A 254 -13.34 27.35 1.00
N CYS A 255 -12.41 27.75 0.16
CA CYS A 255 -11.03 27.99 0.59
C CYS A 255 -10.95 29.28 1.45
N PRO A 256 -10.06 29.37 2.46
CA PRO A 256 -9.80 30.61 3.21
C PRO A 256 -9.43 31.84 2.36
N CYS A 257 -9.00 31.66 1.10
CA CYS A 257 -8.80 32.78 0.16
C CYS A 257 -10.11 33.37 -0.41
N GLY A 258 -11.26 32.81 -0.05
CA GLY A 258 -12.60 33.21 -0.50
C GLY A 258 -13.15 32.38 -1.66
N MET A 259 -12.32 31.62 -2.37
CA MET A 259 -12.72 30.82 -3.54
C MET A 259 -13.72 29.71 -3.17
N ASP A 260 -14.85 29.67 -3.88
CA ASP A 260 -15.81 28.57 -3.82
C ASP A 260 -15.24 27.36 -4.58
N LEU A 261 -15.21 26.20 -3.94
CA LEU A 261 -14.60 24.98 -4.51
C LEU A 261 -15.62 24.10 -5.24
N THR A 262 -16.92 24.38 -5.14
CA THR A 262 -17.96 23.56 -5.80
C THR A 262 -17.96 23.71 -7.32
N GLY A 263 -17.55 24.87 -7.84
CA GLY A 263 -17.47 25.16 -9.28
C GLY A 263 -16.13 24.82 -9.95
N VAL A 264 -15.21 24.14 -9.27
CA VAL A 264 -13.87 23.84 -9.81
C VAL A 264 -13.92 22.61 -10.72
N ALA A 265 -13.55 22.77 -11.99
CA ALA A 265 -13.36 21.63 -12.88
C ALA A 265 -12.09 20.84 -12.53
N THR A 266 -12.18 19.51 -12.43
CA THR A 266 -11.02 18.61 -12.32
C THR A 266 -10.89 17.70 -13.54
N PRO A 267 -9.70 17.14 -13.83
CA PRO A 267 -9.52 16.18 -14.92
C PRO A 267 -10.40 14.94 -14.77
N ARG A 268 -10.82 14.34 -15.89
CA ARG A 268 -11.35 12.97 -15.88
C ARG A 268 -10.22 11.97 -15.62
N LEU A 269 -10.58 10.85 -15.01
CA LEU A 269 -9.74 9.68 -14.89
C LEU A 269 -9.53 9.02 -16.25
N SER A 270 -8.45 8.26 -16.40
CA SER A 270 -8.31 7.27 -17.48
C SER A 270 -9.04 5.97 -17.13
N SER A 271 -9.34 5.12 -18.12
CA SER A 271 -10.03 3.84 -17.87
C SER A 271 -9.29 2.95 -16.85
N ALA A 272 -7.96 2.87 -16.91
CA ALA A 272 -7.17 2.13 -15.91
C ALA A 272 -7.24 2.76 -14.50
N GLN A 273 -7.42 4.09 -14.39
CA GLN A 273 -7.68 4.75 -13.11
C GLN A 273 -9.11 4.46 -12.60
N GLU A 274 -10.10 4.36 -13.49
CA GLU A 274 -11.50 4.03 -13.16
C GLU A 274 -11.63 2.57 -12.70
N GLU A 275 -11.07 1.61 -13.45
CA GLU A 275 -11.04 0.18 -13.09
C GLU A 275 -10.33 -0.07 -11.75
N PHE A 276 -9.17 0.56 -11.53
CA PHE A 276 -8.46 0.47 -10.25
C PHE A 276 -9.23 1.13 -9.10
N LEU A 277 -9.91 2.25 -9.37
CA LEU A 277 -10.73 2.95 -8.38
C LEU A 277 -11.93 2.09 -7.96
N GLU A 278 -12.64 1.50 -8.91
CA GLU A 278 -13.78 0.60 -8.68
C GLU A 278 -13.35 -0.60 -7.83
N TRP A 279 -12.27 -1.29 -8.23
CA TRP A 279 -11.69 -2.38 -7.43
C TRP A 279 -11.33 -1.92 -6.01
N ALA A 280 -10.62 -0.81 -5.86
CA ALA A 280 -10.16 -0.34 -4.56
C ALA A 280 -11.31 0.06 -3.63
N LEU A 281 -12.41 0.58 -4.17
CA LEU A 281 -13.62 0.94 -3.44
C LEU A 281 -14.42 -0.30 -3.04
N GLY A 282 -14.62 -1.25 -3.95
CA GLY A 282 -15.23 -2.55 -3.63
C GLY A 282 -14.49 -3.26 -2.49
N ARG A 283 -13.15 -3.24 -2.51
CA ARG A 283 -12.31 -3.78 -1.42
C ARG A 283 -12.35 -2.98 -0.11
N LEU A 284 -12.82 -1.73 -0.13
CA LEU A 284 -13.13 -0.92 1.07
C LEU A 284 -14.57 -1.12 1.58
N GLY A 285 -15.42 -1.85 0.85
CA GLY A 285 -16.86 -1.95 1.11
C GLY A 285 -17.65 -0.72 0.67
N VAL A 286 -17.12 0.06 -0.28
CA VAL A 286 -17.79 1.23 -0.86
C VAL A 286 -18.23 0.87 -2.28
N GLY A 287 -19.54 0.67 -2.48
CA GLY A 287 -20.06 0.22 -3.77
C GLY A 287 -19.89 -1.28 -4.04
N PRO A 288 -20.09 -1.74 -5.29
CA PRO A 288 -20.05 -3.16 -5.63
C PRO A 288 -18.63 -3.73 -5.50
N SER A 289 -18.53 -4.96 -4.98
CA SER A 289 -17.26 -5.71 -5.00
C SER A 289 -17.04 -6.28 -6.39
N THR A 290 -16.28 -5.58 -7.23
CA THR A 290 -15.83 -6.11 -8.51
C THR A 290 -14.74 -7.16 -8.30
N ASN A 291 -15.07 -8.42 -8.56
CA ASN A 291 -14.13 -9.54 -8.49
C ASN A 291 -13.17 -9.59 -9.72
N LEU A 292 -12.75 -8.43 -10.24
CA LEU A 292 -11.77 -8.33 -11.35
C LEU A 292 -10.47 -9.07 -11.03
N LEU A 293 -10.12 -9.16 -9.75
CA LEU A 293 -9.03 -9.96 -9.21
C LEU A 293 -9.59 -10.97 -8.19
N VAL A 294 -10.38 -11.95 -8.66
CA VAL A 294 -11.00 -13.03 -7.85
C VAL A 294 -10.01 -13.58 -6.82
N ASP A 295 -8.81 -13.93 -7.29
CA ASP A 295 -7.73 -14.54 -6.52
C ASP A 295 -7.12 -13.63 -5.42
N LEU A 296 -7.36 -12.32 -5.47
CA LEU A 296 -6.97 -11.40 -4.41
C LEU A 296 -8.09 -11.12 -3.40
N ALA A 297 -9.32 -11.61 -3.60
CA ALA A 297 -10.44 -11.34 -2.69
C ALA A 297 -10.15 -11.83 -1.25
N GLU A 298 -9.56 -13.01 -1.13
CA GLU A 298 -9.14 -13.65 0.14
C GLU A 298 -7.89 -13.03 0.78
N VAL A 299 -7.11 -12.25 0.02
CA VAL A 299 -5.90 -11.57 0.50
C VAL A 299 -6.31 -10.23 1.13
N ASP A 300 -5.80 -9.90 2.32
CA ASP A 300 -6.14 -8.61 2.95
C ASP A 300 -5.76 -7.40 2.06
N LEU A 301 -6.55 -6.32 2.12
CA LEU A 301 -6.34 -5.15 1.26
C LEU A 301 -4.95 -4.51 1.48
N GLY A 302 -4.38 -4.58 2.68
CA GLY A 302 -3.04 -4.10 2.97
C GLY A 302 -1.97 -4.88 2.20
N ALA A 303 -2.02 -6.20 2.26
CA ALA A 303 -1.14 -7.10 1.50
C ALA A 303 -1.37 -6.99 -0.02
N SER A 304 -2.62 -6.85 -0.46
CA SER A 304 -2.95 -6.59 -1.87
C SER A 304 -2.29 -5.28 -2.36
N LEU A 305 -2.41 -4.18 -1.61
CA LEU A 305 -1.78 -2.91 -1.99
C LEU A 305 -0.26 -2.95 -1.94
N ASP A 306 0.36 -3.66 -0.98
CA ASP A 306 1.83 -3.85 -0.97
C ASP A 306 2.31 -4.78 -2.11
N LEU A 307 1.48 -5.72 -2.57
CA LEU A 307 1.68 -6.51 -3.79
C LEU A 307 1.65 -5.60 -5.03
N LEU A 308 0.55 -4.88 -5.27
CA LEU A 308 0.41 -3.97 -6.42
C LEU A 308 1.55 -2.95 -6.44
N ARG A 309 1.92 -2.38 -5.28
CA ARG A 309 3.07 -1.47 -5.16
C ARG A 309 4.37 -2.13 -5.61
N CYS A 310 4.60 -3.40 -5.26
CA CYS A 310 5.80 -4.12 -5.67
C CYS A 310 5.81 -4.47 -7.16
N LEU A 311 4.67 -4.83 -7.76
CA LEU A 311 4.57 -5.04 -9.21
C LEU A 311 4.80 -3.74 -9.97
N GLY A 312 4.10 -2.67 -9.62
CA GLY A 312 4.25 -1.36 -10.26
C GLY A 312 5.65 -0.76 -10.15
N LEU A 313 6.33 -0.90 -9.00
CA LEU A 313 7.74 -0.50 -8.88
C LEU A 313 8.68 -1.30 -9.80
N SER A 314 8.31 -2.53 -10.15
CA SER A 314 9.01 -3.31 -11.18
C SER A 314 8.63 -2.89 -12.59
N ALA A 315 7.35 -2.63 -12.87
CA ALA A 315 6.89 -2.18 -14.19
C ALA A 315 7.51 -0.82 -14.57
N MET A 316 7.55 0.12 -13.62
CA MET A 316 8.10 1.47 -13.83
C MET A 316 9.64 1.53 -13.76
N GLY A 317 10.27 0.65 -12.98
CA GLY A 317 11.73 0.66 -12.75
C GLY A 317 12.52 -0.41 -13.52
N GLY A 318 11.84 -1.32 -14.21
CA GLY A 318 12.43 -2.52 -14.80
C GLY A 318 13.18 -3.39 -13.77
N ARG A 319 14.21 -4.10 -14.25
CA ARG A 319 15.16 -4.89 -13.46
C ARG A 319 15.86 -4.04 -12.39
N ASP A 320 16.37 -2.87 -12.78
CA ASP A 320 17.12 -1.97 -11.90
C ASP A 320 16.22 -0.93 -11.23
N ARG A 321 15.38 -1.42 -10.32
CA ARG A 321 14.65 -0.63 -9.31
C ARG A 321 15.56 0.27 -8.43
N ALA A 322 16.87 0.38 -8.69
CA ALA A 322 17.75 1.37 -8.08
C ALA A 322 17.36 2.81 -8.49
N ALA A 323 16.85 3.01 -9.71
CA ALA A 323 16.41 4.31 -10.20
C ALA A 323 15.08 4.80 -9.56
N VAL A 324 14.24 3.87 -9.10
CA VAL A 324 12.95 4.21 -8.46
C VAL A 324 13.09 4.18 -6.94
N PRO A 325 12.74 5.26 -6.22
CA PRO A 325 12.74 5.27 -4.77
C PRO A 325 11.93 4.10 -4.18
N SER A 326 12.49 3.39 -3.19
CA SER A 326 11.83 2.24 -2.53
C SER A 326 10.51 2.62 -1.85
N THR A 327 10.37 3.91 -1.54
CA THR A 327 9.14 4.57 -1.11
C THR A 327 8.88 5.69 -2.12
N PRO A 328 7.92 5.53 -3.05
CA PRO A 328 7.54 6.62 -3.95
C PRO A 328 6.99 7.80 -3.13
N PRO A 329 7.07 9.04 -3.64
CA PRO A 329 6.35 10.17 -3.05
C PRO A 329 4.87 9.84 -2.87
N VAL A 330 4.25 10.41 -1.84
CA VAL A 330 2.83 10.21 -1.49
C VAL A 330 1.89 10.41 -2.68
N ASP A 331 2.22 11.34 -3.58
CA ASP A 331 1.44 11.66 -4.78
C ASP A 331 1.78 10.76 -6.00
N GLY A 332 2.93 10.09 -6.00
CA GLY A 332 3.33 9.13 -7.04
C GLY A 332 2.88 7.70 -6.75
N LEU A 333 2.55 7.35 -5.50
CA LEU A 333 2.12 6.01 -5.10
C LEU A 333 0.92 5.48 -5.92
N PRO A 334 -0.12 6.24 -6.26
CA PRO A 334 -1.25 5.70 -7.03
C PRO A 334 -0.88 5.24 -8.44
N ALA A 335 -0.03 5.97 -9.16
CA ALA A 335 0.45 5.55 -10.48
C ALA A 335 1.24 4.22 -10.41
N VAL A 336 2.00 4.03 -9.33
CA VAL A 336 2.65 2.74 -9.03
C VAL A 336 1.61 1.65 -8.77
N LEU A 337 0.55 1.92 -8.01
CA LEU A 337 -0.48 0.92 -7.72
C LEU A 337 -1.27 0.51 -8.97
N ILE A 338 -1.62 1.46 -9.84
CA ILE A 338 -2.28 1.21 -11.13
C ILE A 338 -1.39 0.37 -12.04
N ALA A 339 -0.12 0.73 -12.22
CA ALA A 339 0.82 -0.07 -13.00
C ALA A 339 1.04 -1.49 -12.44
N GLY A 340 0.79 -1.70 -11.15
CA GLY A 340 0.77 -3.02 -10.52
C GLY A 340 -0.56 -3.77 -10.69
N PHE A 341 -1.67 -3.06 -10.83
CA PHE A 341 -3.01 -3.58 -11.11
C PHE A 341 -3.11 -4.04 -12.56
N ASP A 342 -2.60 -3.25 -13.50
CA ASP A 342 -2.48 -3.58 -14.92
C ASP A 342 -1.67 -4.87 -15.17
N ALA A 343 -0.73 -5.19 -14.27
CA ALA A 343 0.04 -6.44 -14.32
C ALA A 343 -0.79 -7.68 -13.92
N LEU A 344 -1.98 -7.51 -13.35
CA LEU A 344 -2.86 -8.58 -12.86
C LEU A 344 -4.25 -8.61 -13.50
N SER A 345 -4.63 -7.61 -14.30
CA SER A 345 -6.02 -7.41 -14.76
C SER A 345 -6.57 -8.46 -15.74
N ASP A 346 -5.71 -9.31 -16.33
CA ASP A 346 -6.08 -10.37 -17.27
C ASP A 346 -5.14 -11.58 -17.07
N LEU A 347 -5.29 -12.30 -15.95
CA LEU A 347 -4.43 -13.45 -15.65
C LEU A 347 -4.71 -14.66 -16.59
N PRO A 348 -3.67 -15.39 -17.03
CA PRO A 348 -2.24 -15.19 -16.74
C PRO A 348 -1.55 -14.13 -17.62
N ARG A 349 -2.17 -13.74 -18.74
CA ARG A 349 -1.57 -12.98 -19.85
C ARG A 349 -1.02 -11.59 -19.47
N SER A 350 -1.69 -10.88 -18.57
CA SER A 350 -1.22 -9.59 -18.04
C SER A 350 0.08 -9.75 -17.27
N PHE A 351 0.19 -10.81 -16.47
CA PHE A 351 1.35 -11.07 -15.64
C PHE A 351 2.53 -11.61 -16.47
N GLU A 352 2.25 -12.44 -17.49
CA GLU A 352 3.25 -12.86 -18.48
C GLU A 352 3.83 -11.65 -19.24
N ARG A 353 2.97 -10.76 -19.78
CA ARG A 353 3.42 -9.51 -20.43
C ARG A 353 4.21 -8.60 -19.47
N PHE A 354 3.85 -8.55 -18.20
CA PHE A 354 4.62 -7.86 -17.18
C PHE A 354 6.00 -8.50 -16.96
N LEU A 355 6.08 -9.83 -16.86
CA LEU A 355 7.35 -10.56 -16.72
C LEU A 355 8.25 -10.37 -17.93
N ASP A 356 7.69 -10.40 -19.15
CA ASP A 356 8.38 -10.06 -20.40
C ASP A 356 8.93 -8.63 -20.37
N GLY A 357 8.13 -7.66 -19.91
CA GLY A 357 8.50 -6.24 -19.84
C GLY A 357 9.62 -5.94 -18.83
N ILE A 358 9.77 -6.74 -17.77
CA ILE A 358 10.86 -6.60 -16.79
C ILE A 358 12.04 -7.55 -17.01
N ALA A 359 11.89 -8.54 -17.89
CA ALA A 359 12.94 -9.50 -18.25
C ALA A 359 13.99 -8.84 -19.14
N VAL A 360 15.26 -9.01 -18.79
CA VAL A 360 16.35 -8.57 -19.67
C VAL A 360 16.59 -9.57 -20.80
N LEU A 361 16.52 -9.06 -22.03
CA LEU A 361 16.98 -9.73 -23.25
C LEU A 361 18.51 -9.55 -23.37
N GLU A 362 19.28 -10.37 -22.65
CA GLU A 362 20.73 -10.53 -22.83
C GLU A 362 20.98 -11.83 -23.59
N ASP A 363 21.56 -11.74 -24.81
CA ASP A 363 21.52 -12.82 -25.81
C ASP A 363 22.35 -14.10 -25.49
N ASP A 364 23.23 -14.10 -24.49
CA ASP A 364 24.27 -15.16 -24.39
C ASP A 364 24.67 -15.61 -22.98
N ARG A 365 23.86 -15.32 -21.94
CA ARG A 365 24.20 -15.66 -20.54
C ARG A 365 23.12 -16.42 -19.79
N GLN A 366 23.55 -17.39 -18.99
CA GLN A 366 22.67 -18.18 -18.11
C GLN A 366 22.28 -17.35 -16.89
N LEU A 367 21.29 -16.49 -17.10
CA LEU A 367 20.70 -15.71 -16.03
C LEU A 367 19.65 -16.58 -15.33
N GLY A 368 19.94 -16.99 -14.09
CA GLY A 368 18.86 -17.44 -13.20
C GLY A 368 17.85 -16.30 -12.96
N ALA A 369 16.70 -16.56 -12.35
CA ALA A 369 15.64 -15.54 -12.22
C ALA A 369 16.07 -14.20 -11.56
N ILE A 370 17.14 -14.20 -10.74
CA ILE A 370 17.76 -12.95 -10.20
C ILE A 370 18.39 -12.10 -11.31
N GLY A 371 19.00 -12.73 -12.31
CA GLY A 371 19.55 -12.08 -13.49
C GLY A 371 18.47 -11.66 -14.48
N ILE A 372 17.44 -12.49 -14.71
CA ILE A 372 16.36 -12.16 -15.66
C ILE A 372 15.51 -10.99 -15.14
N TYR A 373 14.94 -11.11 -13.94
CA TYR A 373 13.92 -10.18 -13.41
C TYR A 373 14.46 -9.22 -12.33
N GLY A 374 15.73 -9.36 -11.95
CA GLY A 374 16.37 -8.55 -10.91
C GLY A 374 16.20 -9.09 -9.48
N LYS A 375 17.27 -8.95 -8.69
CA LYS A 375 17.34 -9.41 -7.29
C LYS A 375 16.18 -8.89 -6.43
N ARG A 376 15.79 -7.62 -6.57
CA ARG A 376 14.74 -7.00 -5.74
C ARG A 376 13.34 -7.55 -6.00
N PHE A 377 12.99 -7.86 -7.25
CA PHE A 377 11.71 -8.50 -7.58
C PHE A 377 11.68 -9.92 -7.02
N VAL A 378 12.69 -10.73 -7.35
CA VAL A 378 12.84 -12.11 -6.85
C VAL A 378 12.80 -12.20 -5.33
N ASP A 379 13.61 -11.39 -4.64
CA ASP A 379 13.73 -11.45 -3.18
C ASP A 379 12.44 -11.01 -2.49
N TRP A 380 11.62 -10.18 -3.13
CA TRP A 380 10.28 -9.84 -2.64
C TRP A 380 9.31 -10.99 -2.94
N PHE A 381 9.27 -11.49 -4.17
CA PHE A 381 8.37 -12.57 -4.62
C PHE A 381 8.51 -13.81 -3.71
N ARG A 382 9.75 -14.23 -3.44
CA ARG A 382 10.09 -15.33 -2.51
C ARG A 382 9.69 -15.10 -1.05
N ARG A 383 9.56 -13.85 -0.61
CA ARG A 383 9.23 -13.49 0.78
C ARG A 383 7.77 -13.09 0.98
N SER A 384 7.02 -12.89 -0.11
CA SER A 384 5.60 -12.58 -0.05
C SER A 384 4.80 -13.82 0.34
N LYS A 385 4.11 -13.77 1.48
CA LYS A 385 3.22 -14.87 1.91
C LYS A 385 1.88 -14.89 1.16
N ALA A 386 1.45 -13.75 0.64
CA ALA A 386 0.11 -13.52 0.09
C ALA A 386 -0.08 -13.98 -1.38
N MET A 387 0.85 -14.79 -1.91
CA MET A 387 1.18 -14.81 -3.34
C MET A 387 1.66 -16.14 -3.95
N PRO A 388 2.25 -17.10 -3.19
CA PRO A 388 2.82 -18.30 -3.80
C PRO A 388 1.82 -19.28 -4.44
N VAL A 389 0.51 -19.07 -4.33
CA VAL A 389 -0.48 -20.01 -4.89
C VAL A 389 -0.80 -19.67 -6.35
N ILE A 390 -1.20 -18.42 -6.64
CA ILE A 390 -1.70 -18.05 -7.98
C ILE A 390 -0.58 -17.62 -8.93
N LEU A 391 0.34 -16.75 -8.50
CA LEU A 391 1.37 -16.23 -9.40
C LEU A 391 2.62 -17.10 -9.49
N ASN A 392 2.85 -18.03 -8.55
CA ASN A 392 4.02 -18.91 -8.60
C ASN A 392 3.98 -19.89 -9.79
N PRO A 393 2.87 -20.57 -10.10
CA PRO A 393 2.77 -21.40 -11.31
C PRO A 393 3.05 -20.62 -12.60
N ILE A 394 2.51 -19.41 -12.74
CA ILE A 394 2.72 -18.55 -13.91
C ILE A 394 4.20 -18.12 -13.99
N PHE A 395 4.78 -17.68 -12.87
CA PHE A 395 6.19 -17.29 -12.79
C PHE A 395 7.15 -18.44 -13.09
N GLU A 396 6.88 -19.64 -12.57
CA GLU A 396 7.68 -20.84 -12.82
C GLU A 396 7.54 -21.33 -14.26
N ALA A 397 6.33 -21.32 -14.84
CA ALA A 397 6.10 -21.65 -16.24
C ALA A 397 6.85 -20.68 -17.18
N HIS A 398 6.71 -19.37 -16.95
CA HIS A 398 7.41 -18.33 -17.71
C HIS A 398 8.94 -18.43 -17.56
N LEU A 399 9.45 -18.68 -16.35
CA LEU A 399 10.88 -18.92 -16.12
C LEU A 399 11.37 -20.21 -16.80
N ALA A 400 10.58 -21.28 -16.81
CA ALA A 400 10.91 -22.52 -17.49
C ALA A 400 10.92 -22.32 -19.02
N GLU A 401 9.98 -21.55 -19.58
CA GLU A 401 9.95 -21.16 -20.98
C GLU A 401 11.19 -20.35 -21.39
N ARG A 402 11.50 -19.27 -20.67
CA ARG A 402 12.71 -18.47 -20.93
C ARG A 402 13.99 -19.31 -20.80
N ASN A 403 14.04 -20.30 -19.92
CA ASN A 403 15.18 -21.20 -19.78
C ASN A 403 15.25 -22.32 -20.83
N ARG A 404 14.16 -22.68 -21.55
CA ARG A 404 14.19 -23.75 -22.58
C ARG A 404 15.21 -23.48 -23.69
N HIS A 405 15.50 -22.21 -23.97
CA HIS A 405 16.46 -21.79 -24.99
C HIS A 405 17.91 -21.68 -24.49
N ILE A 406 18.14 -21.82 -23.17
CA ILE A 406 19.44 -21.63 -22.54
C ILE A 406 20.12 -23.00 -22.31
N ARG A 407 21.19 -23.29 -23.07
CA ARG A 407 21.97 -24.56 -22.98
C ARG A 407 22.67 -24.71 -21.63
N TYR A 408 21.98 -25.28 -20.63
CA TYR A 408 22.44 -25.49 -19.25
C TYR A 408 23.93 -25.87 -19.11
N LYS A 409 24.72 -25.00 -18.48
CA LYS A 409 26.07 -25.26 -17.94
C LYS A 409 26.04 -25.03 -16.42
N ASP A 410 25.33 -25.96 -15.78
CA ASP A 410 25.31 -26.31 -14.36
C ASP A 410 26.20 -25.45 -13.43
N ARG A 411 25.69 -24.32 -12.91
CA ARG A 411 26.40 -23.58 -11.82
C ARG A 411 25.59 -22.70 -10.86
N THR A 412 24.29 -22.41 -11.04
CA THR A 412 23.56 -21.47 -10.15
C THR A 412 22.15 -21.90 -9.70
N GLY A 413 22.08 -22.88 -8.81
CA GLY A 413 21.45 -22.70 -7.48
C GLY A 413 20.04 -22.10 -7.33
N TRP A 414 19.08 -22.39 -8.22
CA TRP A 414 17.67 -21.96 -8.07
C TRP A 414 16.74 -23.13 -7.66
N LEU A 415 17.11 -23.82 -6.58
CA LEU A 415 16.51 -25.07 -6.05
C LEU A 415 16.86 -26.32 -6.89
N PRO A 416 16.86 -27.52 -6.27
CA PRO A 416 18.04 -28.37 -6.35
C PRO A 416 18.12 -29.15 -7.67
N PRO A 417 19.31 -29.24 -8.29
CA PRO A 417 19.59 -30.25 -9.32
C PRO A 417 19.27 -31.68 -8.86
N GLN A 418 19.13 -31.90 -7.55
CA GLN A 418 18.82 -33.19 -7.00
C GLN A 418 17.42 -33.69 -7.34
N SER A 419 16.30 -32.94 -7.29
CA SER A 419 14.97 -33.54 -7.56
C SER A 419 14.88 -34.11 -8.98
N LEU A 420 15.20 -33.31 -9.99
CA LEU A 420 15.21 -33.75 -11.39
C LEU A 420 16.33 -34.75 -11.72
N ARG A 421 17.47 -34.76 -11.02
CA ARG A 421 18.47 -35.86 -11.13
C ARG A 421 18.10 -37.10 -10.32
N ARG A 422 17.22 -37.00 -9.31
CA ARG A 422 16.67 -38.13 -8.53
C ARG A 422 15.61 -38.83 -9.36
N GLU A 423 14.67 -38.09 -9.96
CA GLU A 423 13.68 -38.62 -10.92
C GLU A 423 14.39 -39.24 -12.13
N ARG A 424 15.28 -38.52 -12.80
CA ARG A 424 16.10 -39.08 -13.91
C ARG A 424 17.14 -40.13 -13.49
N ARG A 425 17.27 -40.47 -12.21
CA ARG A 425 18.00 -41.66 -11.72
C ARG A 425 17.06 -42.83 -11.46
N LEU A 426 15.87 -42.56 -10.94
CA LEU A 426 14.81 -43.56 -10.77
C LEU A 426 14.34 -44.09 -12.14
N GLU A 427 14.17 -43.20 -13.13
CA GLU A 427 13.91 -43.54 -14.54
C GLU A 427 15.05 -44.31 -15.23
N ARG A 428 16.23 -44.43 -14.59
CA ARG A 428 17.39 -45.19 -15.08
C ARG A 428 17.68 -46.44 -14.26
N LEU A 429 16.86 -46.74 -13.25
CA LEU A 429 16.94 -48.03 -12.56
C LEU A 429 16.55 -49.12 -13.56
N THR A 430 17.33 -50.20 -13.60
CA THR A 430 16.92 -51.38 -14.35
C THR A 430 15.68 -52.00 -13.68
N PRO A 431 14.86 -52.78 -14.40
CA PRO A 431 13.71 -53.47 -13.81
C PRO A 431 14.07 -54.31 -12.57
N GLU A 432 15.26 -54.92 -12.53
CA GLU A 432 15.78 -55.58 -11.34
C GLU A 432 16.00 -54.65 -10.15
N GLN A 433 16.54 -53.44 -10.37
CA GLN A 433 16.73 -52.47 -9.28
C GLN A 433 15.39 -51.94 -8.77
N HIS A 434 14.38 -51.82 -9.65
CA HIS A 434 13.01 -51.50 -9.26
C HIS A 434 12.41 -52.62 -8.39
N GLY A 435 12.50 -53.88 -8.83
CA GLY A 435 12.02 -55.04 -8.07
C GLY A 435 12.73 -55.24 -6.73
N ARG A 436 14.03 -54.94 -6.63
CA ARG A 436 14.78 -54.93 -5.36
C ARG A 436 14.29 -53.83 -4.40
N LEU A 437 13.97 -52.64 -4.92
CA LEU A 437 13.38 -51.54 -4.13
C LEU A 437 12.00 -51.90 -3.59
N GLU A 438 11.15 -52.47 -4.43
CA GLU A 438 9.79 -52.89 -4.07
C GLU A 438 9.82 -54.06 -3.05
N GLY A 439 10.68 -55.05 -3.27
CA GLY A 439 10.91 -56.16 -2.34
C GLY A 439 11.53 -55.74 -1.00
N ALA A 440 12.47 -54.78 -0.98
CA ALA A 440 13.10 -54.29 0.24
C ALA A 440 12.20 -53.36 1.07
N VAL A 441 11.20 -52.72 0.45
CA VAL A 441 10.19 -51.91 1.17
C VAL A 441 9.04 -52.77 1.70
N GLY A 442 8.79 -53.94 1.09
CA GLY A 442 8.12 -55.08 1.75
C GLY A 442 6.82 -54.75 2.48
N TRP A 443 5.90 -54.03 1.82
CA TRP A 443 4.70 -53.48 2.47
C TRP A 443 3.49 -54.42 2.37
N PRO A 444 3.07 -55.12 3.44
CA PRO A 444 1.81 -55.87 3.43
C PRO A 444 0.62 -54.90 3.49
N PRO A 445 -0.48 -55.15 2.73
CA PRO A 445 -1.67 -54.30 2.80
C PRO A 445 -2.22 -54.25 4.24
N GLY A 446 -2.26 -53.06 4.84
CA GLY A 446 -2.80 -52.83 6.19
C GLY A 446 -1.79 -52.67 7.33
N GLY A 447 -0.47 -52.75 7.09
CA GLY A 447 0.55 -52.53 8.14
C GLY A 447 0.76 -51.06 8.58
N GLU A 448 1.30 -50.85 9.79
CA GLU A 448 1.72 -49.54 10.28
C GLU A 448 2.83 -48.91 9.40
N ARG A 449 2.85 -47.57 9.31
CA ARG A 449 3.86 -46.82 8.54
C ARG A 449 5.28 -47.09 9.12
N PRO A 450 6.23 -47.68 8.36
CA PRO A 450 7.59 -47.92 8.83
C PRO A 450 8.33 -46.60 9.03
N ARG A 451 9.24 -46.54 10.01
CA ARG A 451 9.93 -45.29 10.33
C ARG A 451 11.04 -45.05 9.32
N ARG A 452 11.35 -43.77 9.06
CA ARG A 452 12.40 -43.34 8.11
C ARG A 452 13.77 -43.97 8.39
N THR A 453 14.04 -44.31 9.65
CA THR A 453 15.25 -45.03 10.10
C THR A 453 15.34 -46.43 9.54
N ASP A 454 14.21 -47.12 9.41
CA ASP A 454 14.14 -48.57 9.20
C ASP A 454 14.33 -48.86 7.71
N VAL A 455 13.67 -48.07 6.85
CA VAL A 455 13.88 -48.05 5.39
C VAL A 455 15.33 -47.70 5.04
N VAL A 456 15.96 -46.78 5.78
CA VAL A 456 17.37 -46.40 5.58
C VAL A 456 18.34 -47.45 6.11
N ALA A 457 17.96 -48.24 7.12
CA ALA A 457 18.74 -49.36 7.64
C ALA A 457 18.70 -50.57 6.69
N ALA A 458 17.53 -50.93 6.17
CA ALA A 458 17.34 -52.03 5.22
C ALA A 458 18.15 -51.82 3.92
N LEU A 459 18.26 -50.58 3.45
CA LEU A 459 18.98 -50.20 2.22
C LEU A 459 20.44 -49.77 2.48
N ARG A 460 20.98 -50.08 3.67
CA ARG A 460 22.37 -49.80 4.05
C ARG A 460 23.38 -50.85 3.54
N PRO A 461 23.11 -52.17 3.57
CA PRO A 461 24.06 -53.20 3.14
C PRO A 461 24.34 -53.20 1.63
N THR A 462 23.40 -52.71 0.82
CA THR A 462 23.54 -52.65 -0.66
C THR A 462 24.45 -51.51 -1.14
N GLY A 463 24.95 -50.65 -0.23
CA GLY A 463 25.67 -49.42 -0.58
C GLY A 463 24.74 -48.28 -1.03
N GLU A 464 23.43 -48.51 -1.13
CA GLU A 464 22.46 -47.57 -1.72
C GLU A 464 21.80 -46.64 -0.67
N ILE A 465 22.58 -46.18 0.33
CA ILE A 465 22.11 -45.32 1.44
C ILE A 465 21.40 -44.06 0.95
N LEU A 466 21.81 -43.53 -0.21
CA LEU A 466 21.17 -42.38 -0.85
C LEU A 466 19.77 -42.73 -1.39
N VAL A 467 19.56 -43.94 -1.90
CA VAL A 467 18.29 -44.41 -2.46
C VAL A 467 17.27 -44.69 -1.35
N GLY A 468 17.70 -45.30 -0.24
CA GLY A 468 16.81 -45.50 0.92
C GLY A 468 16.31 -44.20 1.56
N ARG A 469 17.15 -43.15 1.59
CA ARG A 469 16.71 -41.82 2.00
C ARG A 469 15.70 -41.20 1.02
N LEU A 470 15.79 -41.52 -0.28
CA LEU A 470 14.88 -41.02 -1.31
C LEU A 470 13.50 -41.67 -1.26
N ALA A 471 13.45 -43.00 -1.08
CA ALA A 471 12.19 -43.73 -0.92
C ALA A 471 11.40 -43.21 0.29
N ALA A 472 12.06 -43.03 1.45
CA ALA A 472 11.41 -42.54 2.65
C ALA A 472 10.95 -41.07 2.57
N ASP A 473 11.64 -40.21 1.82
CA ASP A 473 11.23 -38.82 1.61
C ASP A 473 10.04 -38.73 0.64
N ARG A 474 10.01 -39.56 -0.42
CA ARG A 474 8.88 -39.63 -1.37
C ARG A 474 7.62 -40.21 -0.72
N LEU A 475 7.78 -41.23 0.13
CA LEU A 475 6.71 -41.80 0.95
C LEU A 475 6.08 -40.75 1.88
N ASN A 476 6.91 -39.97 2.59
CA ASN A 476 6.42 -38.87 3.44
C ASN A 476 5.69 -37.77 2.67
N LEU A 477 6.05 -37.51 1.41
CA LEU A 477 5.33 -36.56 0.57
C LEU A 477 3.96 -37.12 0.16
N TYR A 478 3.94 -38.33 -0.39
CA TYR A 478 2.71 -39.02 -0.82
C TYR A 478 1.67 -39.11 0.31
N LEU A 479 2.11 -39.50 1.51
CA LEU A 479 1.25 -39.65 2.67
C LEU A 479 0.70 -38.30 3.17
N LYS A 480 1.45 -37.20 3.05
CA LYS A 480 0.94 -35.85 3.36
C LYS A 480 -0.09 -35.38 2.35
N THR A 481 0.09 -35.68 1.08
CA THR A 481 -0.89 -35.34 0.04
C THR A 481 -2.15 -36.18 0.20
N PHE A 482 -2.02 -37.46 0.58
CA PHE A 482 -3.15 -38.35 0.85
C PHE A 482 -3.93 -37.95 2.12
N ASP A 483 -3.25 -37.67 3.24
CA ASP A 483 -3.88 -37.19 4.48
C ASP A 483 -4.54 -35.79 4.31
N ALA A 484 -4.24 -35.06 3.23
CA ALA A 484 -4.86 -33.78 2.84
C ALA A 484 -5.91 -33.90 1.71
N LEU A 485 -6.11 -35.11 1.18
CA LEU A 485 -7.18 -35.49 0.23
C LEU A 485 -8.31 -36.27 0.90
N VAL A 486 -8.04 -36.84 2.09
CA VAL A 486 -8.98 -37.60 2.94
C VAL A 486 -9.63 -36.71 4.03
N LYS A 487 -9.10 -35.50 4.23
CA LYS A 487 -9.66 -34.46 5.12
C LYS A 487 -10.30 -33.35 4.31
#